data_AF-A0A178WJN8-F1
#
_entry.id   AF-A0A178WJN8-F1
#
_cell.length_a   1.000
_cell.length_b   1.000
_cell.length_c   1.000
_cell.angle_alpha   90.00
_cell.angle_beta   90.00
_cell.angle_gamma   90.00
#
_symmetry.space_group_name_H-M   'P 1'
#
loop_
_entity.id
_entity.type
_entity.pdbx_description
1 polymer ?
#
loop_
_entity_poly.entity_id
_entity_poly.type
_entity_poly.pdbx_seq_one_letter_code
_entity_poly.pdbx_strand_id
1 'polypeptide(L)'
;MFFIYFVCRYSPFLMACFNPETEEFQSVCRVMSGFSDAFYIEMKEFYSEDKILAKKPPYYRTGETPDMWFSAEVVWEIRGADFTVSPVHSASLGLVHPSRGISVRFPRFISKVTDRNPEECSTATDIAEMFHAQTRKMNITSQH
;
A
#
# COMPACT_ATOMS: atom_id res chain seq x y z
N MET A 1 -7.69 5.15 -2.60
CA MET A 1 -7.77 4.04 -1.63
C MET A 1 -6.48 3.25 -1.78
N PHE A 2 -5.95 2.57 -0.76
CA PHE A 2 -4.70 1.81 -0.92
C PHE A 2 -4.68 0.63 0.02
N PHE A 3 -4.16 -0.50 -0.43
CA PHE A 3 -4.23 -1.82 0.22
C PHE A 3 -2.93 -2.12 0.98
N ILE A 4 -2.77 -3.32 1.55
CA ILE A 4 -1.78 -3.70 2.59
C ILE A 4 -0.66 -4.61 2.05
N TYR A 5 0.55 -4.52 2.63
CA TYR A 5 1.47 -5.61 3.06
C TYR A 5 2.55 -5.24 4.11
N PHE A 6 2.48 -5.67 5.39
CA PHE A 6 3.58 -5.92 6.39
C PHE A 6 4.41 -4.83 7.08
N VAL A 7 4.63 -4.93 8.40
CA VAL A 7 5.92 -4.60 9.05
C VAL A 7 6.21 -5.45 10.31
N CYS A 8 7.50 -5.50 10.66
CA CYS A 8 8.06 -5.61 12.01
C CYS A 8 7.05 -5.36 13.14
N ARG A 9 6.57 -6.45 13.73
CA ARG A 9 5.94 -6.53 15.05
C ARG A 9 4.73 -5.61 15.32
N TYR A 10 3.87 -5.34 14.33
CA TYR A 10 2.58 -4.58 14.38
C TYR A 10 2.62 -3.10 13.99
N SER A 11 3.78 -2.51 13.72
CA SER A 11 3.87 -1.16 13.12
C SER A 11 5.28 -0.92 12.57
N PRO A 12 5.46 -0.27 11.40
CA PRO A 12 4.43 0.20 10.47
C PRO A 12 3.50 -0.89 9.87
N PHE A 13 2.68 -0.56 8.89
CA PHE A 13 2.13 -1.54 7.96
C PHE A 13 2.56 -1.11 6.57
N LEU A 14 3.35 -1.92 5.85
CA LEU A 14 3.52 -1.68 4.42
C LEU A 14 2.17 -1.95 3.76
N MET A 15 1.95 -1.26 2.65
CA MET A 15 0.72 -1.11 1.91
C MET A 15 1.01 -1.48 0.45
N ALA A 16 0.03 -2.00 -0.28
CA ALA A 16 0.11 -2.38 -1.67
C ALA A 16 -1.12 -1.95 -2.48
N CYS A 17 -1.06 -2.08 -3.79
CA CYS A 17 -2.18 -2.00 -4.72
C CYS A 17 -2.26 -3.32 -5.49
N PHE A 18 -3.40 -3.63 -6.09
CA PHE A 18 -3.57 -4.84 -6.88
C PHE A 18 -3.35 -4.52 -8.36
N ASN A 19 -2.59 -5.35 -9.06
CA ASN A 19 -2.47 -5.27 -10.50
C ASN A 19 -3.27 -6.42 -11.12
N PRO A 20 -4.45 -6.16 -11.72
CA PRO A 20 -5.28 -7.20 -12.31
C PRO A 20 -4.64 -7.84 -13.54
N GLU A 21 -3.71 -7.16 -14.24
CA GLU A 21 -3.06 -7.73 -15.43
C GLU A 21 -2.06 -8.83 -15.08
N THR A 22 -1.40 -8.72 -13.93
CA THR A 22 -0.39 -9.67 -13.46
C THR A 22 -0.86 -10.52 -12.29
N GLU A 23 -2.08 -10.27 -11.79
CA GLU A 23 -2.64 -10.88 -10.57
C GLU A 23 -1.69 -10.76 -9.37
N GLU A 24 -1.04 -9.61 -9.23
CA GLU A 24 -0.02 -9.38 -8.21
C GLU A 24 -0.37 -8.20 -7.35
N PHE A 25 0.08 -8.24 -6.11
CA PHE A 25 0.05 -7.07 -5.27
C PHE A 25 1.39 -6.37 -5.23
N GLN A 26 1.36 -5.06 -5.46
CA GLN A 26 2.54 -4.22 -5.61
C GLN A 26 2.62 -3.23 -4.46
N SER A 27 3.74 -3.20 -3.73
CA SER A 27 3.85 -2.30 -2.58
C SER A 27 3.83 -0.82 -2.97
N VAL A 28 3.24 0.01 -2.11
CA VAL A 28 3.00 1.44 -2.29
C VAL A 28 3.69 2.25 -1.18
N CYS A 29 3.44 1.96 0.11
CA CYS A 29 3.98 2.80 1.19
C CYS A 29 3.98 2.09 2.54
N ARG A 30 4.67 2.65 3.54
CA ARG A 30 4.54 2.24 4.96
C ARG A 30 3.67 3.21 5.74
N VAL A 31 2.67 2.72 6.44
CA VAL A 31 1.77 3.48 7.31
C VAL A 31 2.17 3.25 8.76
N MET A 32 2.56 4.31 9.46
CA MET A 32 2.98 4.26 10.88
C MET A 32 1.98 4.96 11.82
N SER A 33 0.95 5.60 11.28
CA SER A 33 0.09 6.52 12.04
C SER A 33 -1.37 6.43 11.62
N GLY A 34 -2.26 6.93 12.48
CA GLY A 34 -3.72 6.87 12.29
C GLY A 34 -4.40 5.71 13.02
N PHE A 35 -3.62 4.81 13.61
CA PHE A 35 -4.13 3.66 14.37
C PHE A 35 -4.40 4.02 15.84
N SER A 36 -5.48 3.48 16.41
CA SER A 36 -5.75 3.52 17.84
C SER A 36 -5.11 2.33 18.56
N ASP A 37 -4.95 2.41 19.89
CA ASP A 37 -4.44 1.28 20.69
C ASP A 37 -5.34 0.04 20.54
N ALA A 38 -6.66 0.23 20.50
CA ALA A 38 -7.62 -0.84 20.27
C ALA A 38 -7.42 -1.51 18.91
N PHE A 39 -7.07 -0.75 17.86
CA PHE A 39 -6.77 -1.31 16.55
C PHE A 39 -5.54 -2.23 16.59
N TYR A 40 -4.48 -1.83 17.29
CA TYR A 40 -3.28 -2.68 17.41
C TYR A 40 -3.57 -3.99 18.14
N ILE A 41 -4.39 -3.95 19.19
CA ILE A 41 -4.83 -5.16 19.91
C ILE A 41 -5.61 -6.06 18.97
N GLU A 42 -6.60 -5.51 18.26
CA GLU A 42 -7.42 -6.28 17.32
C GLU A 42 -6.59 -6.89 16.18
N MET A 43 -5.64 -6.13 15.60
CA MET A 43 -4.78 -6.65 14.53
C MET A 43 -3.79 -7.71 15.02
N LYS A 44 -3.35 -7.60 16.27
CA LYS A 44 -2.52 -8.62 16.91
C LYS A 44 -3.28 -9.92 17.13
N GLU A 45 -4.55 -9.85 17.52
CA GLU A 45 -5.42 -11.00 17.65
C GLU A 45 -5.81 -11.59 16.29
N PHE A 46 -6.11 -10.74 15.31
CA PHE A 46 -6.49 -11.16 13.97
C PHE A 46 -5.35 -11.87 13.24
N TYR A 47 -4.13 -11.32 13.31
CA TYR A 47 -2.92 -11.91 12.74
C TYR A 47 -2.15 -12.74 13.80
N SER A 48 -2.85 -13.68 14.42
CA SER A 48 -2.22 -14.70 15.28
C SER A 48 -1.26 -15.58 14.48
N GLU A 49 -0.46 -16.40 15.18
CA GLU A 49 0.63 -17.21 14.58
C GLU A 49 0.20 -18.01 13.34
N ASP A 50 -1.04 -18.49 13.29
CA ASP A 50 -1.57 -19.27 12.17
C ASP A 50 -1.66 -18.49 10.84
N LYS A 51 -1.75 -17.16 10.91
CA LYS A 51 -1.81 -16.28 9.73
C LYS A 51 -0.44 -15.72 9.33
N ILE A 52 0.62 -16.05 10.07
CA ILE A 52 1.98 -15.64 9.76
C ILE A 52 2.56 -16.58 8.70
N LEU A 53 2.91 -16.01 7.56
CA LEU A 53 3.57 -16.72 6.47
C LEU A 53 5.08 -16.73 6.71
N ALA A 54 5.69 -17.91 6.61
CA ALA A 54 7.13 -18.10 6.80
C ALA A 54 7.99 -17.41 5.72
N LYS A 55 7.41 -17.12 4.55
CA LYS A 55 8.11 -16.52 3.41
C LYS A 55 7.20 -15.59 2.63
N LYS A 56 7.82 -14.68 1.88
CA LYS A 56 7.14 -13.80 0.93
C LYS A 56 6.33 -14.60 -0.09
N PRO A 57 5.01 -14.37 -0.20
CA PRO A 57 4.21 -14.92 -1.29
C PRO A 57 4.73 -14.54 -2.68
N PRO A 58 4.65 -15.45 -3.67
CA PRO A 58 5.17 -15.22 -5.00
C PRO A 58 4.44 -14.10 -5.75
N TYR A 59 3.17 -13.86 -5.41
CA TYR A 59 2.32 -12.81 -6.00
C TYR A 59 2.52 -11.43 -5.33
N TYR A 60 3.48 -11.28 -4.40
CA TYR A 60 3.86 -9.97 -3.85
C TYR A 60 5.09 -9.39 -4.53
N ARG A 61 4.94 -8.17 -5.01
CA ARG A 61 5.99 -7.36 -5.62
C ARG A 61 6.34 -6.19 -4.71
N THR A 62 7.54 -6.26 -4.14
CA THR A 62 8.07 -5.22 -3.27
C THR A 62 9.59 -5.36 -3.18
N GLY A 63 10.30 -4.23 -3.11
CA GLY A 63 11.72 -4.19 -2.74
C GLY A 63 11.95 -4.14 -1.22
N GLU A 64 10.88 -4.05 -0.43
CA GLU A 64 10.96 -4.08 1.03
C GLU A 64 11.22 -5.49 1.56
N THR A 65 11.90 -5.58 2.70
CA THR A 65 12.14 -6.82 3.45
C THR A 65 11.53 -6.74 4.85
N PRO A 66 10.21 -6.94 5.00
CA PRO A 66 9.57 -7.08 6.30
C PRO A 66 9.99 -8.36 7.04
N ASP A 67 9.91 -8.33 8.37
CA ASP A 67 10.25 -9.48 9.24
C ASP A 67 9.21 -10.58 9.22
N MET A 68 7.95 -10.25 8.94
CA MET A 68 6.83 -11.17 8.93
C MET A 68 5.97 -10.95 7.69
N TRP A 69 5.47 -12.04 7.13
CA TRP A 69 4.51 -12.06 6.02
C TRP A 69 3.16 -12.58 6.56
N PHE A 70 2.06 -12.25 5.90
CA PHE A 70 0.66 -12.53 6.25
C PHE A 70 -0.11 -12.65 4.93
N SER A 71 -1.26 -13.31 4.94
CA SER A 71 -2.20 -13.34 3.83
C SER A 71 -2.84 -11.97 3.58
N ALA A 72 -3.20 -11.70 2.32
CA ALA A 72 -4.09 -10.59 1.98
C ALA A 72 -5.49 -10.94 2.45
N GLU A 73 -5.99 -10.27 3.48
CA GLU A 73 -7.35 -10.54 3.98
C GLU A 73 -8.18 -9.28 4.22
N VAL A 74 -7.52 -8.15 4.46
CA VAL A 74 -8.22 -6.93 4.88
C VAL A 74 -7.84 -5.74 4.02
N VAL A 75 -8.76 -4.80 3.92
CA VAL A 75 -8.67 -3.60 3.10
C VAL A 75 -8.77 -2.38 3.99
N TRP A 76 -7.85 -1.44 3.85
CA TRP A 76 -7.86 -0.21 4.63
C TRP A 76 -7.95 1.02 3.73
N GLU A 77 -8.64 2.04 4.22
CA GLU A 77 -8.52 3.37 3.66
C GLU A 77 -7.32 4.07 4.29
N ILE A 78 -6.43 4.59 3.44
CA ILE A 78 -5.34 5.46 3.86
C ILE A 78 -5.42 6.78 3.11
N ARG A 79 -4.85 7.82 3.73
CA ARG A 79 -4.69 9.15 3.15
C ARG A 79 -3.24 9.57 3.24
N GLY A 80 -2.72 10.13 2.16
CA GLY A 80 -1.41 10.79 2.13
C GLY A 80 -1.50 12.23 1.65
N ALA A 81 -0.37 12.93 1.70
CA ALA A 81 -0.26 14.29 1.19
C ALA A 81 -0.09 14.33 -0.33
N ASP A 82 0.85 13.53 -0.83
CA ASP A 82 1.23 13.49 -2.23
C ASP A 82 1.84 12.12 -2.60
N PHE A 83 1.92 11.84 -3.90
CA PHE A 83 2.59 10.70 -4.47
C PHE A 83 3.98 11.09 -4.99
N THR A 84 4.92 10.16 -4.88
CA THR A 84 6.32 10.32 -5.28
C THR A 84 6.83 9.07 -5.99
N VAL A 85 7.84 9.21 -6.85
CA VAL A 85 8.53 8.07 -7.46
C VAL A 85 9.44 7.42 -6.42
N SER A 86 9.30 6.11 -6.23
CA SER A 86 10.04 5.34 -5.23
C SER A 86 10.92 4.25 -5.85
N PRO A 87 12.18 4.11 -5.40
CA PRO A 87 13.04 3.02 -5.83
C PRO A 87 12.75 1.69 -5.11
N VAL A 88 11.96 1.70 -4.02
CA VAL A 88 11.71 0.51 -3.18
C VAL A 88 10.32 -0.09 -3.43
N HIS A 89 9.34 0.78 -3.71
CA HIS A 89 7.96 0.37 -3.96
C HIS A 89 7.74 0.03 -5.42
N SER A 90 6.84 -0.92 -5.68
CA SER A 90 6.61 -1.49 -7.02
C SER A 90 5.27 -1.08 -7.64
N ALA A 91 4.45 -0.32 -6.91
CA ALA A 91 3.16 0.14 -7.42
C ALA A 91 3.32 0.95 -8.71
N SER A 92 2.53 0.61 -9.73
CA SER A 92 2.53 1.30 -11.03
C SER A 92 3.91 1.29 -11.73
N LEU A 93 4.77 0.33 -11.41
CA LEU A 93 6.05 0.14 -12.07
C LEU A 93 5.81 -0.07 -13.58
N GLY A 94 6.54 0.67 -14.42
CA GLY A 94 6.38 0.64 -15.87
C GLY A 94 5.25 1.53 -16.41
N LEU A 95 4.25 1.89 -15.58
CA LEU A 95 3.17 2.79 -15.98
C LEU A 95 3.57 4.27 -15.84
N VAL A 96 4.25 4.61 -14.75
CA VAL A 96 4.69 6.00 -14.49
C VAL A 96 6.19 6.17 -14.72
N HIS A 97 7.01 5.19 -14.34
CA HIS A 97 8.46 5.21 -14.51
C HIS A 97 8.95 3.81 -14.91
N PRO A 98 9.90 3.69 -15.85
CA PRO A 98 10.29 2.39 -16.42
C PRO A 98 10.90 1.41 -15.41
N SER A 99 11.58 1.92 -14.37
CA SER A 99 12.30 1.09 -13.38
C SER A 99 11.99 1.40 -11.92
N ARG A 100 11.02 2.29 -11.64
CA ARG A 100 10.66 2.71 -10.28
C ARG A 100 9.14 2.71 -10.12
N GLY A 101 8.66 2.32 -8.95
CA GLY A 101 7.24 2.40 -8.64
C GLY A 101 6.87 3.73 -8.00
N ILE A 102 5.66 3.78 -7.45
CA ILE A 102 5.06 4.96 -6.82
C ILE A 102 4.86 4.72 -5.34
N SER A 103 5.04 5.78 -4.55
CA SER A 103 4.80 5.78 -3.12
C SER A 103 4.03 6.98 -2.64
N VAL A 104 3.35 6.81 -1.51
CA VAL A 104 2.55 7.84 -0.86
C VAL A 104 3.36 8.49 0.26
N ARG A 105 3.44 9.81 0.25
CA ARG A 105 4.07 10.61 1.30
C ARG A 105 3.10 10.90 2.44
N PHE A 106 3.62 10.79 3.67
CA PHE A 106 2.85 10.97 4.91
C PHE A 106 1.55 10.16 4.98
N PRO A 107 1.59 8.84 4.68
CA PRO A 107 0.39 8.04 4.69
C PRO A 107 -0.12 7.83 6.12
N ARG A 108 -1.44 7.94 6.30
CA ARG A 108 -2.15 7.75 7.56
C ARG A 108 -3.33 6.82 7.35
N PHE A 109 -3.54 5.90 8.27
CA PHE A 109 -4.74 5.09 8.31
C PHE A 109 -5.98 5.96 8.61
N ILE A 110 -7.09 5.67 7.95
CA ILE A 110 -8.37 6.34 8.13
C ILE A 110 -9.40 5.37 8.70
N SER A 111 -9.64 4.25 8.02
CA SER A 111 -10.70 3.31 8.38
C SER A 111 -10.45 1.92 7.76
N LYS A 112 -11.14 0.91 8.30
CA LYS A 112 -11.24 -0.41 7.65
C LYS A 112 -12.37 -0.38 6.63
N VAL A 113 -12.17 -1.07 5.51
CA VAL A 113 -13.16 -1.27 4.46
C VAL A 113 -13.54 -2.74 4.50
N THR A 114 -14.70 -3.05 5.06
CA THR A 114 -15.14 -4.44 5.33
C THR A 114 -16.01 -5.02 4.21
N ASP A 115 -16.45 -4.19 3.28
CA ASP A 115 -17.32 -4.53 2.15
C ASP A 115 -16.55 -4.89 0.89
N ARG A 116 -15.21 -5.00 0.95
CA ARG A 116 -14.36 -5.26 -0.21
C ARG A 116 -13.34 -6.35 0.07
N ASN A 117 -13.09 -7.16 -0.95
CA ASN A 117 -12.02 -8.14 -0.95
C ASN A 117 -10.67 -7.50 -1.32
N PRO A 118 -9.53 -8.14 -0.98
CA PRO A 118 -8.20 -7.65 -1.33
C PRO A 118 -7.96 -7.44 -2.83
N GLU A 119 -8.68 -8.14 -3.71
CA GLU A 119 -8.59 -8.00 -5.17
C GLU A 119 -9.43 -6.82 -5.71
N GLU A 120 -10.44 -6.36 -4.96
CA GLU A 120 -11.36 -5.26 -5.34
C GLU A 120 -10.77 -3.89 -4.99
N CYS A 121 -9.49 -3.83 -5.28
CA CYS A 121 -8.54 -2.97 -4.68
C CYS A 121 -8.19 -1.79 -5.56
N SER A 122 -7.65 -0.73 -4.96
CA SER A 122 -7.11 0.34 -5.78
C SER A 122 -6.01 -0.25 -6.62
N THR A 123 -6.15 -0.08 -7.93
CA THR A 123 -5.33 -0.78 -8.89
C THR A 123 -4.02 -0.05 -9.13
N ALA A 124 -3.04 -0.73 -9.72
CA ALA A 124 -1.83 -0.07 -10.20
C ALA A 124 -2.13 1.08 -11.18
N THR A 125 -3.19 0.96 -11.97
CA THR A 125 -3.69 2.00 -12.88
C THR A 125 -4.28 3.17 -12.11
N ASP A 126 -5.12 2.92 -11.10
CA ASP A 126 -5.69 3.99 -10.26
C ASP A 126 -4.58 4.85 -9.62
N ILE A 127 -3.52 4.19 -9.12
CA ILE A 127 -2.37 4.87 -8.51
C ILE A 127 -1.62 5.73 -9.54
N ALA A 128 -1.44 5.23 -10.76
CA ALA A 128 -0.81 5.97 -11.84
C ALA A 128 -1.64 7.21 -12.25
N GLU A 129 -2.96 7.05 -12.38
CA GLU A 129 -3.89 8.14 -12.70
C GLU A 129 -3.86 9.23 -11.62
N MET A 130 -3.91 8.83 -10.34
CA MET A 130 -3.83 9.76 -9.21
C MET A 130 -2.49 10.51 -9.18
N PHE A 131 -1.37 9.83 -9.47
CA PHE A 131 -0.05 10.46 -9.58
C PHE A 131 -0.03 11.53 -10.69
N HIS A 132 -0.49 11.20 -11.89
CA HIS A 132 -0.53 12.15 -13.00
C HIS A 132 -1.46 13.34 -12.74
N ALA A 133 -2.60 13.10 -12.08
CA ALA A 133 -3.53 14.15 -11.69
C ALA A 133 -2.90 15.13 -10.68
N GLN A 134 -2.09 14.64 -9.74
CA GLN A 134 -1.34 15.50 -8.82
C GLN A 134 -0.33 16.39 -9.56
N THR A 135 0.47 15.82 -10.47
CA THR A 135 1.48 16.59 -11.22
C THR A 135 0.83 17.71 -12.04
N ARG A 136 -0.32 17.45 -12.66
CA ARG A 136 -1.07 18.48 -13.39
C ARG A 136 -1.48 19.64 -12.48
N LYS A 137 -1.98 19.35 -11.27
CA LYS A 137 -2.35 20.39 -10.30
C LYS A 137 -1.15 21.23 -9.86
N MET A 138 -0.01 20.60 -9.56
CA MET A 138 1.21 21.31 -9.18
C MET A 138 1.73 22.24 -10.29
N ASN A 139 1.65 21.82 -11.55
CA ASN A 139 2.08 22.65 -12.68
C ASN A 139 1.18 23.89 -12.87
N ILE A 140 -0.13 23.76 -12.62
CA ILE A 140 -1.07 24.88 -12.69
C ILE A 140 -0.80 25.89 -11.56
N THR A 141 -0.57 25.41 -10.34
CA THR A 141 -0.29 26.30 -9.18
C THR A 141 1.04 27.03 -9.30
N SER A 142 2.00 26.50 -10.06
CA SER A 142 3.33 27.11 -10.25
C SER A 142 3.35 28.23 -11.30
N GLN A 143 2.23 28.50 -11.98
CA GLN A 143 2.10 29.53 -13.03
C GLN A 143 1.23 30.74 -12.62
N HIS A 144 0.89 30.85 -11.33
CA HIS A 144 0.22 32.01 -10.72
C HIS A 144 1.02 32.51 -9.53
#